data_AF-X1JTT6-F1
#
_entry.id   AF-X1JTT6-F1
#
_cell.length_a   1.000
_cell.length_b   1.000
_cell.length_c   1.000
_cell.angle_alpha   90.00
_cell.angle_beta   90.00
_cell.angle_gamma   90.00
#
_symmetry.space_group_name_H-M   'P 1'
#
loop_
_entity.id
_entity.type
_entity.pdbx_description
1 polymer ?
#
loop_
_entity_poly.entity_id
_entity_poly.type
_entity_poly.pdbx_seq_one_letter_code
_entity_poly.pdbx_strand_id
1 'polypeptide(L)'
;MEKSNLSDSETNKESFWGIAEKRVRLNLILDKIAEKENIKVTEDEVMKVISTMGIKLNGENRKNIMDYIGNILNREKTIDSLFQNAQINKKSRIISPKEVINDTSSVRH
;
A
#
# COMPACT_ATOMS: atom_id res chain seq x y z
N MET A 1 35.28 -7.49 15.63
CA MET A 1 34.28 -8.44 15.14
C MET A 1 32.97 -8.14 15.86
N GLU A 2 32.04 -7.45 15.20
CA GLU A 2 30.67 -7.31 15.69
C GLU A 2 30.02 -8.69 15.71
N LYS A 3 29.63 -9.15 16.90
CA LYS A 3 28.77 -10.32 17.04
C LYS A 3 27.38 -9.88 16.61
N SER A 4 26.91 -10.36 15.46
CA SER A 4 25.50 -10.23 15.08
C SER A 4 24.65 -10.92 16.16
N ASN A 5 23.88 -10.13 16.92
CA ASN A 5 22.88 -10.61 17.88
C ASN A 5 21.66 -11.22 17.14
N LEU A 6 21.88 -12.27 16.36
CA LEU A 6 20.83 -13.10 15.78
C LEU A 6 20.54 -14.26 16.74
N SER A 7 20.02 -13.92 17.92
CA SER A 7 19.37 -14.87 18.83
C SER A 7 17.96 -14.36 19.03
N ASP A 8 16.99 -15.03 18.38
CA ASP A 8 15.53 -15.06 18.63
C ASP A 8 14.71 -15.07 17.33
N SER A 9 14.93 -16.06 16.46
CA SER A 9 14.18 -16.18 15.20
C SER A 9 12.68 -16.47 15.43
N GLU A 10 12.33 -17.23 16.46
CA GLU A 10 10.93 -17.57 16.79
C GLU A 10 10.18 -16.40 17.45
N THR A 11 10.78 -15.71 18.43
CA THR A 11 10.20 -14.51 19.04
C THR A 11 9.95 -13.40 18.02
N ASN A 12 10.86 -13.26 17.06
CA ASN A 12 10.69 -12.31 15.95
C ASN A 12 9.55 -12.75 15.01
N LYS A 13 9.41 -14.04 14.69
CA LYS A 13 8.29 -14.53 13.87
C LYS A 13 6.94 -14.22 14.51
N GLU A 14 6.75 -14.53 15.79
CA GLU A 14 5.50 -14.24 16.50
C GLU A 14 5.20 -12.74 16.52
N SER A 15 6.22 -11.91 16.74
CA SER A 15 6.09 -10.45 16.75
C SER A 15 5.70 -9.88 15.38
N PHE A 16 6.25 -10.42 14.29
CA PHE A 16 5.95 -9.95 12.93
C PHE A 16 4.70 -10.59 12.33
N TRP A 17 4.23 -11.73 12.86
CA TRP A 17 3.11 -12.50 12.31
C TRP A 17 1.86 -11.63 12.13
N GLY A 18 1.43 -10.94 13.20
CA GLY A 18 0.22 -10.12 13.16
C GLY A 18 0.30 -8.97 12.15
N ILE A 19 1.49 -8.40 11.93
CA ILE A 19 1.70 -7.35 10.92
C ILE A 19 1.71 -7.94 9.52
N ALA A 20 2.39 -9.08 9.32
CA ALA A 20 2.46 -9.78 8.05
C ALA A 20 1.07 -10.23 7.58
N GLU A 21 0.29 -10.86 8.48
CA GLU A 21 -1.07 -11.32 8.19
C GLU A 21 -1.98 -10.16 7.77
N LYS A 22 -1.96 -9.04 8.52
CA LYS A 22 -2.74 -7.85 8.17
C LYS A 22 -2.36 -7.30 6.79
N ARG A 23 -1.08 -7.24 6.47
CA ARG A 23 -0.58 -6.77 5.17
C ARG A 23 -1.01 -7.69 4.02
N VAL A 24 -0.85 -9.00 4.18
CA VAL A 24 -1.25 -9.99 3.16
C VAL A 24 -2.75 -9.94 2.94
N ARG A 25 -3.56 -9.90 4.01
CA ARG A 25 -5.01 -9.78 3.92
C ARG A 25 -5.42 -8.51 3.17
N LEU A 26 -4.85 -7.36 3.55
CA LEU A 26 -5.16 -6.09 2.89
C LEU A 26 -4.81 -6.14 1.40
N ASN A 27 -3.61 -6.61 1.05
CA ASN A 27 -3.18 -6.72 -0.33
C ASN A 27 -4.11 -7.64 -1.15
N LEU A 28 -4.49 -8.80 -0.59
CA LEU A 28 -5.41 -9.71 -1.26
C LEU A 28 -6.78 -9.08 -1.51
N ILE A 29 -7.29 -8.31 -0.56
CA ILE A 29 -8.57 -7.58 -0.71
C ILE A 29 -8.46 -6.55 -1.84
N LEU A 30 -7.40 -5.72 -1.83
CA LEU A 30 -7.19 -4.71 -2.87
C LEU A 30 -7.04 -5.35 -4.25
N ASP A 31 -6.24 -6.41 -4.36
CA ASP A 31 -6.01 -7.11 -5.62
C ASP A 31 -7.34 -7.71 -6.16
N LYS A 32 -8.21 -8.22 -5.29
CA LYS A 32 -9.54 -8.74 -5.67
C LYS A 32 -10.53 -7.64 -6.08
N ILE A 33 -10.48 -6.49 -5.44
CA ILE A 33 -11.30 -5.33 -5.83
C ILE A 33 -10.84 -4.82 -7.19
N ALA A 34 -9.53 -4.67 -7.41
CA ALA A 34 -8.96 -4.26 -8.68
C ALA A 34 -9.38 -5.17 -9.83
N GLU A 35 -9.34 -6.49 -9.61
CA GLU A 35 -9.82 -7.50 -10.58
C GLU A 35 -11.31 -7.31 -10.90
N LYS A 36 -12.15 -7.16 -9.87
CA LYS A 36 -13.60 -7.03 -10.01
C LYS A 36 -14.02 -5.72 -10.69
N GLU A 37 -13.34 -4.62 -10.39
CA GLU A 37 -13.64 -3.28 -10.91
C GLU A 37 -12.86 -2.95 -12.19
N ASN A 38 -12.06 -3.89 -12.70
CA ASN A 38 -11.19 -3.72 -13.85
C ASN A 38 -10.24 -2.51 -13.71
N ILE A 39 -9.72 -2.30 -12.51
CA ILE A 39 -8.74 -1.26 -12.22
C ILE A 39 -7.37 -1.78 -12.63
N LYS A 40 -6.78 -1.12 -13.62
CA LYS A 40 -5.44 -1.43 -14.11
C LYS A 40 -4.65 -0.16 -14.37
N VAL A 41 -3.39 -0.18 -13.95
CA VAL A 41 -2.38 0.79 -14.31
C VAL A 41 -1.81 0.43 -15.67
N THR A 42 -1.67 1.45 -16.50
CA THR A 42 -1.08 1.35 -17.83
C THR A 42 0.45 1.38 -17.74
N GLU A 43 1.12 0.87 -18.78
CA GLU A 43 2.58 0.96 -18.85
C GLU A 43 3.07 2.41 -18.84
N ASP A 44 2.33 3.33 -19.46
CA ASP A 44 2.66 4.76 -19.49
C ASP A 44 2.61 5.40 -18.09
N GLU A 45 1.61 5.06 -17.28
CA GLU A 45 1.51 5.50 -15.88
C GLU A 45 2.72 4.99 -15.07
N VAL A 46 3.10 3.72 -15.25
CA VAL A 46 4.28 3.13 -14.59
C VAL A 46 5.58 3.81 -15.04
N MET A 47 5.75 4.00 -16.35
CA MET A 47 6.93 4.65 -16.93
C MET A 47 7.08 6.09 -16.46
N LYS A 48 5.98 6.84 -16.36
CA LYS A 48 6.00 8.21 -15.82
C LYS A 48 6.56 8.25 -14.40
N VAL A 49 6.17 7.32 -13.54
CA VAL A 49 6.67 7.22 -12.16
C VAL A 49 8.15 6.82 -12.14
N ILE A 50 8.55 5.82 -12.93
CA ILE A 50 9.95 5.40 -13.08
C ILE A 50 10.84 6.57 -13.50
N SER A 51 10.41 7.34 -14.51
CA SER A 51 11.13 8.52 -14.98
C SER A 51 11.20 9.61 -13.91
N THR A 52 10.10 9.85 -13.18
CA THR A 52 10.05 10.85 -12.10
C THR A 52 10.99 10.48 -10.95
N MET A 53 11.12 9.20 -10.62
CA MET A 53 12.04 8.69 -9.61
C MET A 53 13.50 8.64 -10.08
N GLY A 54 13.77 8.92 -11.37
CA GLY A 54 15.12 8.86 -11.94
C GLY A 54 15.66 7.43 -12.06
N ILE A 55 14.80 6.42 -12.05
CA ILE A 55 15.21 5.01 -12.13
C ILE A 55 15.62 4.67 -13.56
N LYS A 56 16.85 4.17 -13.73
CA LYS A 56 17.36 3.74 -15.04
C LYS A 56 16.98 2.28 -15.32
N LEU A 57 16.23 2.09 -16.40
CA LEU A 57 15.88 0.75 -16.88
C LEU A 57 16.94 0.21 -17.83
N ASN A 58 17.24 -1.07 -17.70
CA ASN A 58 18.04 -1.86 -18.63
C ASN A 58 17.34 -3.19 -18.93
N GLY A 59 17.89 -4.01 -19.83
CA GLY A 59 17.27 -5.28 -20.22
C GLY A 59 17.04 -6.26 -19.06
N GLU A 60 17.89 -6.23 -18.04
CA GLU A 60 17.85 -7.17 -16.90
C GLU A 60 16.83 -6.74 -15.84
N ASN A 61 16.75 -5.45 -15.53
CA ASN A 61 15.93 -4.94 -14.43
C ASN A 61 14.53 -4.47 -14.88
N ARG A 62 14.32 -4.25 -16.19
CA ARG A 62 13.10 -3.61 -16.71
C ARG A 62 11.84 -4.31 -16.24
N LYS A 63 11.74 -5.63 -16.44
CA LYS A 63 10.53 -6.38 -16.07
C LYS A 63 10.27 -6.30 -14.56
N ASN A 64 11.29 -6.58 -13.74
CA ASN A 64 11.14 -6.59 -12.29
C ASN A 64 10.74 -5.22 -11.73
N ILE A 65 11.32 -4.13 -12.26
CA ILE A 65 10.97 -2.77 -11.84
C ILE A 65 9.57 -2.39 -12.31
N MET A 66 9.22 -2.69 -13.57
CA MET A 66 7.89 -2.45 -14.13
C MET A 66 6.81 -3.18 -13.34
N ASP A 67 7.02 -4.47 -13.04
CA ASP A 67 6.08 -5.27 -12.26
C ASP A 67 5.97 -4.75 -10.82
N TYR A 68 7.10 -4.42 -10.18
CA TYR A 68 7.11 -3.93 -8.80
C TYR A 68 6.36 -2.59 -8.66
N ILE A 69 6.70 -1.60 -9.49
CA ILE A 69 6.04 -0.29 -9.46
C ILE A 69 4.59 -0.41 -9.94
N GLY A 70 4.34 -1.21 -10.97
CA GLY A 70 2.99 -1.49 -11.46
C GLY A 70 2.08 -2.02 -10.36
N ASN A 71 2.54 -3.00 -9.57
CA ASN A 71 1.77 -3.55 -8.46
C ASN A 71 1.48 -2.53 -7.36
N ILE A 72 2.42 -1.63 -7.05
CA ILE A 72 2.22 -0.56 -6.07
C ILE A 72 1.17 0.43 -6.59
N LEU A 73 1.33 0.91 -7.81
CA LEU A 73 0.41 1.89 -8.41
C LEU A 73 -0.99 1.33 -8.59
N ASN A 74 -1.13 0.05 -8.92
CA ASN A 74 -2.45 -0.59 -9.01
C ASN A 74 -3.18 -0.58 -7.66
N ARG A 75 -2.46 -0.81 -6.57
CA ARG A 75 -3.02 -0.78 -5.21
C ARG A 75 -3.39 0.63 -4.80
N GLU A 76 -2.54 1.62 -5.08
CA GLU A 76 -2.86 3.03 -4.83
C GLU A 76 -4.11 3.46 -5.61
N LYS A 77 -4.17 3.16 -6.91
CA LYS A 77 -5.34 3.45 -7.76
C LYS A 77 -6.62 2.77 -7.26
N THR A 78 -6.50 1.58 -6.71
CA THR A 78 -7.64 0.86 -6.09
C THR A 78 -8.09 1.54 -4.80
N ILE A 79 -7.16 1.96 -3.94
CA ILE A 79 -7.47 2.72 -2.73
C ILE A 79 -8.15 4.05 -3.09
N ASP A 80 -7.66 4.74 -4.12
CA ASP A 80 -8.26 5.99 -4.61
C ASP A 80 -9.68 5.77 -5.14
N SER A 81 -9.93 4.69 -5.90
CA SER A 81 -11.28 4.30 -6.33
C SER A 81 -12.21 4.07 -5.12
N LEU A 82 -11.75 3.31 -4.12
CA LEU A 82 -12.53 3.07 -2.90
C LEU A 82 -12.83 4.36 -2.15
N PHE A 83 -11.86 5.27 -2.07
CA PHE A 83 -12.04 6.56 -1.40
C PHE A 83 -13.05 7.46 -2.14
N GLN A 84 -13.00 7.49 -3.47
CA GLN A 84 -13.97 8.24 -4.29
C GLN A 84 -15.41 7.71 -4.14
N ASN A 85 -15.55 6.41 -3.94
CA ASN A 85 -16.85 5.76 -3.75
C ASN A 85 -17.33 5.73 -2.28
N ALA A 86 -16.45 6.06 -1.33
CA ALA A 86 -16.80 6.05 0.09
C ALA A 86 -17.72 7.24 0.45
N GLN A 87 -18.69 7.00 1.33
CA GLN A 87 -19.47 8.07 1.94
C GLN A 87 -18.62 8.83 2.97
N ILE A 88 -17.89 9.85 2.50
CA ILE A 88 -17.02 10.67 3.35
C ILE A 88 -17.85 11.78 4.00
N ASN A 89 -18.09 11.66 5.30
CA ASN A 89 -18.68 12.73 6.09
C ASN A 89 -17.62 13.75 6.49
N LYS A 90 -17.68 14.96 5.93
CA LYS A 90 -16.86 16.09 6.41
C LYS A 90 -17.33 16.50 7.80
N LYS A 91 -16.45 16.37 8.80
CA LYS A 91 -16.72 16.88 10.15
C LYS A 91 -16.73 18.41 10.10
N SER A 92 -17.83 19.02 10.54
CA SER A 92 -18.09 20.47 10.49
C SER A 92 -17.33 21.28 11.54
N ARG A 93 -16.64 20.62 12.48
CA ARG A 93 -15.90 21.25 13.57
C ARG A 93 -14.42 20.92 13.47
N ILE A 94 -13.57 21.93 13.70
CA ILE A 94 -12.12 21.75 13.86
C ILE A 94 -11.89 20.85 15.09
N ILE A 95 -11.30 19.69 14.85
CA ILE A 95 -10.99 18.70 15.86
C ILE A 95 -9.56 18.96 16.33
N SER A 96 -9.31 18.91 17.64
CA SER A 96 -7.96 19.11 18.18
C SER A 96 -7.03 17.98 17.74
N PRO A 97 -5.71 18.21 17.57
CA PRO A 97 -4.76 17.15 17.24
C PRO A 97 -4.82 15.93 18.19
N LYS A 98 -5.19 16.14 19.46
CA LYS A 98 -5.37 15.06 20.45
C LYS A 98 -6.61 14.20 20.18
N GLU A 99 -7.64 14.79 19.60
CA GLU A 99 -8.90 14.11 19.28
C GLU A 99 -8.81 13.36 17.95
N VAL A 100 -8.00 13.84 16.99
CA VAL A 100 -7.72 13.17 15.71
C VAL A 100 -7.09 11.79 15.90
N ILE A 101 -6.22 11.63 16.90
CA ILE A 101 -5.50 10.38 17.17
C ILE A 101 -6.45 9.22 17.55
N ASN A 102 -7.60 9.52 18.14
CA ASN A 102 -8.55 8.52 18.64
C ASN A 102 -9.80 8.36 17.76
N ASP A 103 -9.84 9.02 16.60
CA ASP A 103 -11.04 9.12 15.78
C ASP A 103 -11.06 8.07 14.66
N THR A 104 -11.67 6.92 14.93
CA THR A 104 -11.91 5.86 13.93
C THR A 104 -13.29 5.97 13.25
N SER A 105 -14.06 7.02 13.56
CA SER A 105 -15.51 7.10 13.27
C SER A 105 -15.87 7.76 11.93
N SER A 106 -14.90 8.29 11.20
CA SER A 106 -15.14 9.09 9.99
C SER A 106 -15.37 8.30 8.71
N VAL A 107 -15.16 6.97 8.73
CA VAL A 107 -15.44 6.08 7.59
C VAL A 107 -16.52 5.09 8.03
N ARG A 108 -17.76 5.28 7.55
CA ARG A 108 -18.84 4.29 7.71
C ARG A 108 -18.91 3.47 6.43
N HIS A 109 -18.84 2.14 6.57
CA HIS A 109 -19.01 1.15 5.51
C HIS A 109 -20.47 1.06 5.06
#